data_AF-A0A517RD95-F1
#
_entry.id   AF-A0A517RD95-F1
#
_cell.length_a   1.000
_cell.length_b   1.000
_cell.length_c   1.000
_cell.angle_alpha   90.00
_cell.angle_beta   90.00
_cell.angle_gamma   90.00
#
_symmetry.space_group_name_H-M   'P 1'
#
loop_
_entity.id
_entity.type
_entity.pdbx_description
1 polymer ?
#
loop_
_entity_poly.entity_id
_entity_poly.type
_entity_poly.pdbx_seq_one_letter_code
_entity_poly.pdbx_strand_id
1 'polypeptide(L)'
;MNHFFLRSCLPLCFLISFCLVVSGCGGGVDDAPTLQPVKGTIKKDGKGIKDVRVSFVPAEDGIPAIGVSGEDGTYELSNPKGGKGAQVGTYKVVLSVTPSEESYASGGDPNKAKLPFPKSYTSKTTTPKSATVKEGENVVDIEF
;
A
#
# COMPACT_ATOMS: atom_id res chain seq x y z
N MET A 1 63.12 48.65 0.96
CA MET A 1 62.84 50.08 1.24
C MET A 1 61.56 50.49 0.54
N ASN A 2 60.73 51.25 1.26
CA ASN A 2 59.59 52.06 0.82
C ASN A 2 58.18 51.42 0.93
N HIS A 3 57.70 51.35 2.18
CA HIS A 3 56.50 52.03 2.72
C HIS A 3 55.85 53.07 1.75
N PHE A 4 54.57 53.41 1.72
CA PHE A 4 53.41 53.35 2.63
C PHE A 4 52.24 53.92 1.79
N PHE A 5 51.01 53.40 1.90
CA PHE A 5 49.83 54.15 2.37
C PHE A 5 48.53 53.36 2.11
N LEU A 6 47.96 52.91 3.23
CA LEU A 6 46.58 52.49 3.39
C LEU A 6 45.61 53.59 2.92
N ARG A 7 44.52 53.17 2.26
CA ARG A 7 43.21 53.76 2.52
C ARG A 7 42.21 52.66 2.84
N SER A 8 41.88 52.65 4.13
CA SER A 8 40.87 51.86 4.80
C SER A 8 39.48 52.15 4.22
N CYS A 9 38.83 51.10 3.71
CA CYS A 9 37.37 50.98 3.65
C CYS A 9 37.02 49.70 4.43
N LEU A 10 36.93 49.85 5.75
CA LEU A 10 36.37 48.90 6.71
C LEU A 10 34.85 48.68 6.41
N PRO A 11 34.18 47.68 6.98
CA PRO A 11 34.40 46.23 6.93
C PRO A 11 33.08 45.45 6.67
N LEU A 12 33.14 44.22 6.16
CA LEU A 12 32.11 43.23 6.50
C LEU A 12 32.70 41.81 6.45
N CYS A 13 33.60 41.54 7.38
CA CYS A 13 33.70 40.20 7.95
C CYS A 13 32.35 39.90 8.60
N PHE A 14 31.64 38.86 8.16
CA PHE A 14 31.10 37.83 9.06
C PHE A 14 30.32 36.75 8.28
N LEU A 15 30.57 35.49 8.66
CA LEU A 15 29.71 34.30 8.55
C LEU A 15 29.46 33.79 7.12
N ILE A 16 30.09 32.73 6.60
CA ILE A 16 30.17 31.35 7.13
C ILE A 16 28.92 30.96 7.93
N SER A 17 28.08 30.11 7.33
CA SER A 17 27.16 29.15 7.96
C SER A 17 25.72 29.26 7.44
N PHE A 18 25.33 28.31 6.58
CA PHE A 18 24.14 27.46 6.77
C PHE A 18 24.15 26.39 5.65
N CYS A 19 24.76 25.22 5.87
CA CYS A 19 24.12 23.99 6.36
C CYS A 19 22.77 23.68 5.71
N LEU A 20 22.74 22.54 4.99
CA LEU A 20 21.70 21.50 4.88
C LEU A 20 22.15 20.62 3.68
N VAL A 21 23.07 19.66 3.81
CA VAL A 21 22.95 18.39 4.56
C VAL A 21 21.49 17.94 4.67
N VAL A 22 21.06 17.11 3.72
CA VAL A 22 20.49 15.76 3.88
C VAL A 22 19.75 15.43 2.58
N SER A 23 20.45 14.82 1.63
CA SER A 23 19.83 13.86 0.70
C SER A 23 20.26 12.45 1.10
N GLY A 24 20.17 12.17 2.40
CA GLY A 24 20.03 10.81 2.90
C GLY A 24 18.54 10.56 3.03
N CYS A 25 17.90 10.06 1.97
CA CYS A 25 16.59 9.45 2.11
C CYS A 25 16.78 8.28 3.07
N GLY A 26 16.26 8.44 4.28
CA GLY A 26 16.50 7.55 5.40
C GLY A 26 15.97 6.15 5.14
N GLY A 27 16.57 5.20 5.85
CA GLY A 27 15.97 3.90 6.08
C GLY A 27 16.94 2.74 5.86
N GLY A 28 18.05 2.72 6.59
CA GLY A 28 18.66 1.45 6.94
C GLY A 28 17.66 0.64 7.78
N VAL A 29 17.19 -0.47 7.20
CA VAL A 29 16.64 -1.66 7.86
C VAL A 29 16.93 -2.84 6.92
N ASP A 30 18.21 -3.06 6.66
CA ASP A 30 18.68 -4.22 5.90
C ASP A 30 18.05 -5.50 6.50
N ASP A 31 17.29 -6.22 5.67
CA ASP A 31 16.47 -7.43 5.87
C ASP A 31 14.93 -7.29 6.01
N ALA A 32 14.35 -6.10 6.18
CA ALA A 32 12.89 -5.96 6.07
C ALA A 32 12.48 -5.79 4.60
N PRO A 33 11.56 -6.62 4.05
CA PRO A 33 11.17 -6.48 2.66
C PRO A 33 10.48 -5.13 2.41
N THR A 34 10.93 -4.40 1.39
CA THR A 34 10.34 -3.12 1.03
C THR A 34 8.89 -3.32 0.57
N LEU A 35 7.96 -2.68 1.28
CA LEU A 35 6.55 -2.69 0.93
C LEU A 35 6.22 -1.52 0.01
N GLN A 36 5.48 -1.81 -1.05
CA GLN A 36 5.00 -0.86 -2.03
C GLN A 36 3.52 -0.59 -1.76
N PRO A 37 3.09 0.69 -1.67
CA PRO A 37 1.68 1.03 -1.48
C PRO A 37 0.80 0.42 -2.57
N VAL A 38 -0.27 -0.25 -2.16
CA VAL A 38 -1.29 -0.79 -3.06
C VAL A 38 -2.66 -0.34 -2.59
N LYS A 39 -3.41 0.28 -3.49
CA LYS A 39 -4.79 0.74 -3.28
C LYS A 39 -5.66 0.37 -4.47
N GLY A 40 -6.97 0.48 -4.33
CA GLY A 40 -7.88 0.29 -5.45
C GLY A 40 -9.34 0.36 -5.02
N THR A 41 -10.23 0.03 -5.94
CA THR A 41 -11.67 -0.06 -5.68
C THR A 41 -12.24 -1.43 -6.04
N ILE A 42 -13.26 -1.85 -5.31
CA ILE A 42 -14.08 -3.02 -5.62
C ILE A 42 -15.47 -2.53 -6.01
N LYS A 43 -15.86 -2.76 -7.26
CA LYS A 43 -17.13 -2.33 -7.82
C LYS A 43 -17.87 -3.49 -8.46
N LYS A 44 -19.19 -3.38 -8.51
CA LYS A 44 -20.07 -4.21 -9.31
C LYS A 44 -21.07 -3.31 -10.01
N ASP A 45 -21.16 -3.41 -11.33
CA ASP A 45 -22.04 -2.55 -12.13
C ASP A 45 -21.85 -1.04 -11.82
N GLY A 46 -20.59 -0.61 -11.63
CA GLY A 46 -20.22 0.76 -11.27
C GLY A 46 -20.46 1.17 -9.81
N LYS A 47 -21.08 0.31 -8.99
CA LYS A 47 -21.34 0.57 -7.57
C LYS A 47 -20.26 -0.03 -6.68
N GLY A 48 -19.69 0.78 -5.78
CA GLY A 48 -18.74 0.33 -4.76
C GLY A 48 -19.33 -0.74 -3.83
N ILE A 49 -18.53 -1.76 -3.52
CA ILE A 49 -18.91 -2.84 -2.60
C ILE A 49 -18.08 -2.70 -1.32
N LYS A 50 -18.77 -2.51 -0.19
CA LYS A 50 -18.17 -2.43 1.14
C LYS A 50 -18.01 -3.78 1.82
N ASP A 51 -17.19 -3.83 2.87
CA ASP A 51 -16.95 -4.98 3.74
C ASP A 51 -16.43 -6.23 3.02
N VAL A 52 -15.79 -6.05 1.86
CA VAL A 52 -15.14 -7.13 1.13
C VAL A 52 -13.67 -7.16 1.52
N ARG A 53 -13.24 -8.28 2.09
CA ARG A 53 -11.85 -8.55 2.35
C ARG A 53 -11.17 -8.98 1.06
N VAL A 54 -10.22 -8.16 0.61
CA VAL A 54 -9.34 -8.43 -0.53
C VAL A 54 -8.00 -8.97 -0.04
N SER A 55 -7.57 -10.07 -0.63
CA SER A 55 -6.30 -10.73 -0.34
C SER A 55 -5.49 -10.86 -1.62
N PHE A 56 -4.31 -10.25 -1.64
CA PHE A 56 -3.32 -10.44 -2.68
C PHE A 56 -2.45 -11.61 -2.26
N VAL A 57 -2.75 -12.78 -2.82
CA VAL A 57 -2.02 -14.01 -2.53
C VAL A 57 -0.89 -14.17 -3.56
N PRO A 58 0.39 -14.26 -3.16
CA PRO A 58 1.50 -14.43 -4.09
C PRO A 58 1.24 -15.60 -5.06
N ALA A 59 1.61 -15.43 -6.33
CA ALA A 59 1.50 -16.50 -7.31
C ALA A 59 2.42 -17.67 -6.94
N GLU A 60 3.63 -17.35 -6.50
CA GLU A 60 4.67 -18.26 -6.01
C GLU A 60 4.74 -18.19 -4.48
N ASP A 61 5.94 -18.09 -3.91
CA ASP A 61 6.18 -17.89 -2.48
C ASP A 61 6.15 -16.40 -2.10
N GLY A 62 5.70 -16.12 -0.89
CA GLY A 62 5.68 -14.76 -0.35
C GLY A 62 4.63 -14.57 0.74
N ILE A 63 4.53 -13.33 1.23
CA ILE A 63 3.54 -12.96 2.24
C ILE A 63 2.32 -12.34 1.53
N PRO A 64 1.09 -12.81 1.82
CA PRO A 64 -0.10 -12.18 1.29
C PRO A 64 -0.32 -10.82 1.91
N ALA A 65 -0.81 -9.86 1.13
CA ALA A 65 -1.25 -8.57 1.63
C ALA A 65 -2.78 -8.50 1.61
N ILE A 66 -3.37 -7.84 2.59
CA ILE A 66 -4.83 -7.87 2.84
C ILE A 66 -5.35 -6.45 2.98
N GLY A 67 -6.55 -6.20 2.45
CA GLY A 67 -7.32 -4.99 2.69
C GLY A 67 -8.81 -5.32 2.90
N VAL A 68 -9.56 -4.36 3.40
CA VAL A 68 -11.03 -4.43 3.48
C VAL A 68 -11.58 -3.20 2.78
N SER A 69 -12.59 -3.39 1.94
CA SER A 69 -13.21 -2.28 1.23
C SER A 69 -14.13 -1.44 2.12
N GLY A 70 -14.00 -0.11 2.04
CA GLY A 70 -14.87 0.87 2.68
C GLY A 70 -16.21 1.06 1.97
N GLU A 71 -17.00 2.04 2.42
CA GLU A 71 -18.37 2.30 1.93
C GLU A 71 -18.47 2.56 0.42
N ASP A 72 -17.46 3.21 -0.16
CA ASP A 72 -17.35 3.52 -1.58
C ASP A 72 -16.64 2.42 -2.39
N GLY A 73 -16.28 1.32 -1.74
CA GLY A 73 -15.54 0.21 -2.32
C GLY A 73 -14.02 0.41 -2.35
N THR A 74 -13.49 1.53 -1.84
CA THR A 74 -12.03 1.76 -1.79
C THR A 74 -11.36 0.83 -0.78
N TYR A 75 -10.15 0.38 -1.09
CA TYR A 75 -9.33 -0.42 -0.19
C TYR A 75 -7.85 -0.02 -0.29
N GLU A 76 -7.14 -0.22 0.82
CA GLU A 76 -5.68 -0.18 0.89
C GLU A 76 -5.19 -1.54 1.40
N LEU A 77 -4.12 -2.06 0.81
CA LEU A 77 -3.50 -3.29 1.31
C LEU A 77 -2.58 -2.97 2.49
N SER A 78 -2.52 -3.91 3.41
CA SER A 78 -1.56 -3.95 4.52
C SER A 78 -0.90 -5.32 4.58
N ASN A 79 0.37 -5.34 4.94
CA ASN A 79 1.10 -6.58 5.17
C ASN A 79 0.76 -7.11 6.58
N PRO A 80 0.41 -8.39 6.75
CA PRO A 80 0.11 -8.97 8.06
C PRO A 80 1.29 -8.96 9.02
N LYS A 81 2.53 -8.83 8.54
CA LYS A 81 3.73 -8.63 9.37
C LYS A 81 3.95 -7.17 9.79
N GLY A 82 3.03 -6.28 9.43
CA GLY A 82 3.12 -4.84 9.69
C GLY A 82 3.50 -4.03 8.45
N GLY A 83 3.01 -2.80 8.38
CA GLY A 83 3.24 -1.86 7.27
C GLY A 83 2.14 -1.88 6.20
N LYS A 84 2.03 -0.75 5.49
CA LYS A 84 1.08 -0.59 4.37
C LYS A 84 1.68 -1.12 3.07
N GLY A 85 0.84 -1.75 2.25
CA GLY A 85 1.20 -2.23 0.93
C GLY A 85 1.57 -3.72 0.88
N ALA A 86 2.23 -4.08 -0.22
CA ALA A 86 2.67 -5.44 -0.52
C ALA A 86 4.11 -5.43 -1.06
N GLN A 87 4.79 -6.56 -1.02
CA GLN A 87 6.11 -6.69 -1.65
C GLN A 87 5.99 -6.60 -3.17
N VAL A 88 7.06 -6.23 -3.85
CA VAL A 88 7.15 -6.35 -5.32
C VAL A 88 6.95 -7.82 -5.71
N GLY A 89 6.09 -8.07 -6.69
CA GLY A 89 5.78 -9.44 -7.11
C GLY A 89 4.46 -9.59 -7.85
N THR A 90 4.14 -10.84 -8.20
CA THR A 90 2.89 -11.20 -8.88
C THR A 90 1.94 -11.88 -7.90
N TYR A 91 0.69 -11.44 -7.91
CA TYR A 91 -0.35 -11.84 -6.97
C TYR A 91 -1.62 -12.29 -7.69
N LYS A 92 -2.34 -13.22 -7.06
CA LYS A 92 -3.72 -13.57 -7.35
C LYS A 92 -4.63 -12.82 -6.39
N VAL A 93 -5.67 -12.20 -6.94
CA VAL A 93 -6.63 -11.44 -6.14
C VAL A 93 -7.75 -12.36 -5.69
N VAL A 94 -7.84 -12.56 -4.38
CA VAL A 94 -8.84 -13.42 -3.73
C VAL A 94 -9.73 -12.54 -2.86
N LEU A 95 -11.05 -12.73 -2.98
CA LEU A 95 -12.05 -11.97 -2.24
C LEU A 95 -12.82 -12.87 -1.28
N SER A 96 -13.13 -12.32 -0.12
CA SER A 96 -13.95 -12.95 0.91
C SER A 96 -14.87 -11.90 1.53
N VAL A 97 -16.00 -12.33 2.06
CA VAL A 97 -16.87 -11.45 2.86
C VAL A 97 -16.27 -11.34 4.26
N THR A 98 -16.24 -10.13 4.81
CA THR A 98 -15.92 -9.95 6.22
C THR A 98 -17.17 -10.33 7.01
N PRO A 99 -17.11 -11.32 7.91
CA PRO A 99 -18.28 -11.71 8.68
C PRO A 99 -18.69 -10.52 9.56
N SER A 100 -19.94 -10.08 9.45
CA SER A 100 -20.46 -9.00 10.28
C SER A 100 -20.68 -9.49 11.71
N GLU A 101 -20.64 -8.58 12.69
CA GLU A 101 -21.04 -8.85 14.08
C GLU A 101 -22.41 -9.55 14.15
N GLU A 102 -23.34 -9.15 13.28
CA GLU A 102 -24.68 -9.71 13.15
C GLU A 102 -24.68 -11.16 12.62
N SER A 103 -23.72 -11.49 11.74
CA SER A 103 -23.53 -12.85 11.20
C SER A 103 -23.08 -13.81 12.29
N TYR A 104 -22.22 -13.36 13.21
CA TYR A 104 -21.79 -14.12 14.38
C TYR A 104 -22.90 -14.25 15.42
N ALA A 105 -23.63 -13.17 15.71
CA ALA A 105 -24.69 -13.14 16.71
C ALA A 105 -25.89 -14.03 16.34
N SER A 106 -26.17 -14.20 15.05
CA SER A 106 -27.33 -14.96 14.56
C SER A 106 -27.07 -16.46 14.38
N GLY A 107 -25.86 -16.96 14.70
CA GLY A 107 -25.48 -18.35 14.43
C GLY A 107 -25.57 -18.73 12.94
N GLY A 108 -25.46 -17.74 12.05
CA GLY A 108 -25.61 -17.93 10.61
C GLY A 108 -24.44 -18.74 10.05
N ASP A 109 -24.74 -19.69 9.16
CA ASP A 109 -23.69 -20.45 8.48
C ASP A 109 -22.91 -19.51 7.53
N PRO A 110 -21.62 -19.23 7.78
CA PRO A 110 -20.84 -18.29 6.96
C PRO A 110 -20.68 -18.79 5.51
N ASN A 111 -20.90 -20.09 5.24
CA ASN A 111 -20.86 -20.63 3.87
C ASN A 111 -22.17 -20.39 3.08
N LYS A 112 -23.25 -19.96 3.73
CA LYS A 112 -24.51 -19.58 3.06
C LYS A 112 -24.62 -18.08 2.77
N ALA A 113 -23.65 -17.28 3.20
CA ALA A 113 -23.65 -15.84 2.92
C ALA A 113 -23.67 -15.59 1.41
N LYS A 114 -24.61 -14.75 0.95
CA LYS A 114 -24.69 -14.34 -0.45
C LYS A 114 -23.49 -13.47 -0.79
N LEU A 115 -22.62 -13.97 -1.66
CA LEU A 115 -21.45 -13.22 -2.11
C LEU A 115 -21.87 -12.04 -3.01
N PRO A 116 -21.38 -10.82 -2.76
CA PRO A 116 -21.65 -9.68 -3.63
C PRO A 116 -20.80 -9.69 -4.93
N PHE A 117 -19.82 -10.59 -5.03
CA PHE A 117 -18.92 -10.78 -6.17
C PHE A 117 -18.96 -12.23 -6.70
N PRO A 118 -18.44 -12.50 -7.92
CA PRO A 118 -18.45 -13.84 -8.50
C PRO A 118 -17.67 -14.87 -7.67
N LYS A 119 -18.20 -16.10 -7.58
CA LYS A 119 -17.56 -17.21 -6.84
C LYS A 119 -16.13 -17.51 -7.31
N SER A 120 -15.78 -17.20 -8.56
CA SER A 120 -14.42 -17.41 -9.08
C SER A 120 -13.36 -16.65 -8.28
N TYR A 121 -13.71 -15.54 -7.64
CA TYR A 121 -12.78 -14.74 -6.83
C TYR A 121 -12.52 -15.32 -5.43
N THR A 122 -13.22 -16.36 -4.96
CA THR A 122 -13.00 -16.91 -3.62
C THR A 122 -11.79 -17.84 -3.52
N SER A 123 -11.15 -18.18 -4.63
CA SER A 123 -10.00 -19.08 -4.66
C SER A 123 -8.87 -18.58 -5.55
N LYS A 124 -7.63 -18.79 -5.10
CA LYS A 124 -6.38 -18.51 -5.84
C LYS A 124 -6.35 -19.20 -7.21
N THR A 125 -6.96 -20.38 -7.33
CA THR A 125 -6.90 -21.21 -8.55
C THR A 125 -7.96 -20.83 -9.59
N THR A 126 -9.09 -20.26 -9.16
CA THR A 126 -10.22 -19.93 -10.05
C THR A 126 -10.31 -18.44 -10.36
N THR A 127 -9.62 -17.58 -9.59
CA THR A 127 -9.72 -16.13 -9.78
C THR A 127 -9.15 -15.73 -11.14
N PRO A 128 -9.91 -14.97 -11.96
CA PRO A 128 -9.42 -14.48 -13.23
C PRO A 128 -8.45 -13.29 -13.06
N LYS A 129 -8.40 -12.68 -11.87
CA LYS A 129 -7.64 -11.45 -11.62
C LYS A 129 -6.27 -11.76 -11.05
N SER A 130 -5.24 -11.34 -11.78
CA SER A 130 -3.87 -11.24 -11.31
C SER A 130 -3.47 -9.76 -11.19
N ALA A 131 -2.55 -9.45 -10.28
CA ALA A 131 -1.98 -8.12 -10.11
C ALA A 131 -0.46 -8.20 -9.98
N THR A 132 0.25 -7.25 -10.56
CA THR A 132 1.70 -7.11 -10.40
C THR A 132 1.97 -5.84 -9.60
N VAL A 133 2.61 -6.01 -8.45
CA VAL A 133 3.06 -4.92 -7.59
C VAL A 133 4.47 -4.54 -8.03
N LYS A 134 4.66 -3.27 -8.37
CA LYS A 134 5.94 -2.66 -8.76
C LYS A 134 6.38 -1.65 -7.72
N GLU A 135 7.60 -1.15 -7.85
CA GLU A 135 8.07 -0.03 -7.05
C GLU A 135 7.19 1.21 -7.25
N GLY A 136 6.87 1.90 -6.16
CA GLY A 136 6.00 3.07 -6.13
C GLY A 136 4.54 2.74 -5.83
N GLU A 137 3.65 3.67 -6.18
CA GLU A 137 2.20 3.51 -5.98
C GLU A 137 1.60 2.54 -6.99
N ASN A 138 0.79 1.60 -6.50
CA ASN A 138 0.06 0.64 -7.32
C ASN A 138 -1.44 0.82 -7.13
N VAL A 139 -2.17 0.97 -8.24
CA VAL A 139 -3.64 1.04 -8.25
C VAL A 139 -4.20 -0.20 -8.92
N VAL A 140 -5.03 -0.96 -8.22
CA VAL A 140 -5.61 -2.21 -8.71
C VAL A 140 -7.12 -2.21 -8.51
N ASP A 141 -7.85 -1.78 -9.52
CA ASP A 141 -9.31 -1.83 -9.49
C ASP A 141 -9.85 -3.22 -9.87
N ILE A 142 -10.94 -3.59 -9.21
CA ILE A 142 -11.62 -4.87 -9.36
C ILE A 142 -13.09 -4.56 -9.66
N GLU A 143 -13.54 -4.93 -10.86
CA GLU A 143 -14.90 -4.73 -11.31
C GLU A 143 -15.45 -6.04 -11.89
N PHE A 144 -16.76 -6.24 -11.73
CA PHE A 144 -17.51 -7.40 -12.23
C PHE A 144 -18.83 -6.95 -12.85
#